data_AF-A0AB37QIU0-F1
#
_entry.id   AF-A0AB37QIU0-F1
#
_cell.length_a   1.000
_cell.length_b   1.000
_cell.length_c   1.000
_cell.angle_alpha   90.00
_cell.angle_beta   90.00
_cell.angle_gamma   90.00
#
_symmetry.space_group_name_H-M   'P 1'
#
loop_
_entity.id
_entity.type
_entity.pdbx_description
1 polymer ?
#
loop_
_entity_poly.entity_id
_entity_poly.type
_entity_poly.pdbx_seq_one_letter_code
_entity_poly.pdbx_strand_id
1 'polypeptide(L)'
;MAYILRRLLLIIPTLLGILVINFVIIQAAPGGPVEQMIAKIEGFDGATSRIAGGGAEVAVAGSNYRGAQGLDPALVKEIERMYGFDKSAPERLWIMIKNYATLDFGDSFFRDAKVIDLIVEKMPVSISLGLWSTLIMYLVSIPLGIAKATRHGSQFDVWTSSAIIVGYAIPAFLFAILLIVVFAGGSY
;
A
#
# COMPACT_ATOMS: atom_id res chain seq x y z
N MET A 1 -12.64 -3.97 33.27
CA MET A 1 -11.87 -2.74 32.96
C MET A 1 -10.36 -2.96 32.87
N ALA A 2 -9.71 -3.65 33.83
CA ALA A 2 -8.25 -3.86 33.83
C ALA A 2 -7.69 -4.52 32.54
N TYR A 3 -8.41 -5.47 31.94
CA TYR A 3 -8.00 -6.11 30.69
C TYR A 3 -7.95 -5.15 29.49
N ILE A 4 -8.98 -4.29 29.35
CA ILE A 4 -9.07 -3.30 28.26
C ILE A 4 -7.95 -2.27 28.38
N LEU A 5 -7.69 -1.78 29.59
CA LEU A 5 -6.58 -0.88 29.89
C LEU A 5 -5.21 -1.51 29.57
N ARG A 6 -4.99 -2.77 29.98
CA ARG A 6 -3.74 -3.47 29.68
C ARG A 6 -3.54 -3.63 28.17
N ARG A 7 -4.61 -3.94 27.43
CA ARG A 7 -4.56 -4.07 25.96
C ARG A 7 -4.31 -2.72 25.28
N LEU A 8 -4.97 -1.65 25.71
CA LEU A 8 -4.73 -0.28 25.23
C LEU A 8 -3.29 0.18 25.51
N LEU A 9 -2.78 -0.09 26.70
CA LEU A 9 -1.42 0.29 27.07
C LEU A 9 -0.38 -0.49 26.25
N LEU A 10 -0.66 -1.75 25.91
CA LEU A 10 0.18 -2.56 25.02
C LEU A 10 0.18 -2.10 23.56
N ILE A 11 -0.79 -1.30 23.12
CA ILE A 11 -0.81 -0.75 21.75
C ILE A 11 0.30 0.28 21.54
N ILE A 12 0.60 1.10 22.55
CA ILE A 12 1.64 2.13 22.45
C ILE A 12 3.03 1.54 22.16
N PRO A 13 3.54 0.55 22.91
CA PRO A 13 4.85 -0.04 22.63
C PRO A 13 4.86 -0.85 21.35
N THR A 14 3.76 -1.50 20.94
CA THR A 14 3.71 -2.22 19.67
C THR A 14 3.74 -1.26 18.49
N LEU A 15 2.99 -0.15 18.55
CA LEU A 15 3.04 0.89 17.52
C LEU A 15 4.43 1.52 17.43
N LEU A 16 5.05 1.89 18.56
CA LEU A 16 6.42 2.41 18.55
C LEU A 16 7.41 1.40 17.98
N GLY A 17 7.29 0.11 18.33
CA GLY A 17 8.12 -0.94 17.77
C GLY A 17 7.98 -1.05 16.25
N ILE A 18 6.75 -1.07 15.74
CA ILE A 18 6.47 -1.12 14.29
C ILE A 18 7.01 0.14 13.59
N LEU A 19 6.82 1.33 14.18
CA LEU A 19 7.32 2.59 13.62
C LEU A 19 8.85 2.62 13.54
N VAL A 20 9.55 2.20 14.60
CA VAL A 20 11.02 2.13 14.61
C VAL A 20 11.52 1.13 13.57
N ILE A 21 10.92 -0.06 13.51
CA ILE A 21 11.29 -1.07 12.51
C ILE A 21 11.06 -0.53 11.10
N ASN A 22 9.91 0.07 10.83
CA ASN A 22 9.60 0.65 9.53
C ASN A 22 10.58 1.79 9.15
N PHE A 23 10.89 2.67 10.10
CA PHE A 23 11.86 3.75 9.93
C PHE A 23 13.27 3.23 9.63
N VAL A 24 13.69 2.14 10.28
CA VAL A 24 14.97 1.49 9.99
C VAL A 24 14.94 0.86 8.59
N ILE A 25 13.87 0.15 8.22
CA ILE A 25 13.72 -0.47 6.90
C ILE A 25 13.80 0.59 5.80
N ILE A 26 13.09 1.73 5.94
CA ILE A 26 13.10 2.81 4.94
C ILE A 26 14.50 3.42 4.79
N GLN A 27 15.27 3.55 5.88
CA GLN A 27 16.63 4.09 5.81
C GLN A 27 17.67 3.10 5.35
N ALA A 28 17.46 1.79 5.56
CA ALA A 28 18.36 0.75 5.07
C ALA A 28 18.07 0.37 3.61
N ALA A 29 16.87 0.67 3.09
CA ALA A 29 16.50 0.40 1.72
C ALA A 29 17.31 1.31 0.76
N PRO A 30 18.03 0.73 -0.23
CA PRO A 30 18.72 1.52 -1.25
C PRO A 30 17.69 2.21 -2.15
N GLY A 31 17.90 3.50 -2.45
CA GLY A 31 16.99 4.32 -3.25
C GLY A 31 15.92 5.01 -2.40
N GLY A 32 16.36 5.80 -1.41
CA GLY A 32 15.47 6.57 -0.55
C GLY A 32 14.66 7.64 -1.32
N PRO A 33 13.74 8.35 -0.64
CA PRO A 33 12.88 9.35 -1.27
C PRO A 33 13.66 10.46 -1.99
N VAL A 34 14.84 10.82 -1.48
CA VAL A 34 15.75 11.81 -2.06
C VAL A 34 16.34 11.30 -3.37
N GLU A 35 16.84 10.06 -3.38
CA GLU A 35 17.40 9.43 -4.58
C GLU A 35 16.32 9.24 -5.67
N GLN A 36 15.08 8.92 -5.29
CA GLN A 36 13.97 8.79 -6.25
C GLN A 36 13.57 10.14 -6.85
N MET A 37 13.57 11.23 -6.06
CA MET A 37 13.36 12.59 -6.58
C MET A 37 14.47 12.99 -7.54
N ILE A 38 15.72 12.75 -7.16
CA ILE A 38 16.89 13.02 -7.99
C ILE A 38 16.77 12.22 -9.29
N ALA A 39 16.46 10.92 -9.24
CA ALA A 39 16.25 10.10 -10.43
C ALA A 39 15.07 10.57 -11.32
N LYS A 40 13.98 11.08 -10.72
CA LYS A 40 12.85 11.67 -11.44
C LYS A 40 13.24 12.98 -12.13
N ILE A 41 14.08 13.80 -11.49
CA ILE A 41 14.62 15.05 -12.05
C ILE A 41 15.68 14.77 -13.13
N GLU A 42 16.52 13.74 -12.94
CA GLU A 42 17.53 13.28 -13.90
C GLU A 42 16.92 12.60 -15.14
N GLY A 43 15.62 12.28 -15.10
CA GLY A 43 14.88 11.79 -16.26
C GLY A 43 15.13 10.31 -16.56
N PHE A 44 14.90 9.44 -15.57
CA PHE A 44 14.91 7.98 -15.70
C PHE A 44 13.78 7.40 -16.59
N ASP A 45 13.46 8.07 -17.70
CA ASP A 45 12.47 7.66 -18.70
C ASP A 45 13.09 7.46 -20.10
N GLY A 46 14.35 7.87 -20.30
CA GLY A 46 15.06 7.69 -21.57
C GLY A 46 15.81 6.35 -21.73
N ALA A 47 15.99 5.57 -20.66
CA ALA A 47 16.74 4.30 -20.72
C ALA A 47 15.82 3.10 -21.00
N THR A 48 14.61 3.13 -20.48
CA THR A 48 13.61 2.05 -20.63
C THR A 48 12.88 2.12 -21.97
N SER A 49 12.68 3.31 -22.54
CA SER A 49 12.11 3.49 -23.89
C SER A 49 13.04 3.02 -25.02
N ARG A 50 14.34 2.89 -24.75
CA ARG A 50 15.33 2.35 -25.71
C ARG A 50 15.39 0.83 -25.74
N ILE A 51 14.85 0.15 -24.72
CA ILE A 51 14.83 -1.32 -24.64
C ILE A 51 13.55 -1.90 -25.26
N ALA A 52 12.43 -1.17 -25.18
CA ALA A 52 11.18 -1.51 -25.86
C ALA A 52 11.25 -1.02 -27.32
N GLY A 53 11.91 -1.80 -28.18
CA GLY A 53 12.16 -1.45 -29.59
C GLY A 53 10.93 -0.91 -30.33
N GLY A 54 11.00 0.36 -30.71
CA GLY A 54 10.02 1.04 -31.57
C GLY A 54 10.69 2.23 -32.23
N GLY A 55 11.13 2.04 -33.48
CA GLY A 55 11.78 3.09 -34.26
C GLY A 55 10.78 4.15 -34.72
N ALA A 56 11.11 5.42 -34.44
CA ALA A 56 10.75 6.57 -35.26
C ALA A 56 11.60 7.78 -34.83
N GLU A 57 12.22 8.42 -35.81
CA GLU A 57 13.01 9.63 -35.69
C GLU A 57 12.17 10.80 -35.16
N VAL A 58 12.70 11.54 -34.19
CA VAL A 58 12.43 12.98 -34.07
C VAL A 58 13.76 13.68 -33.76
N ALA A 59 14.30 14.32 -34.79
CA ALA A 59 15.31 15.34 -34.65
C ALA A 59 14.67 16.58 -34.00
N VAL A 60 15.05 16.89 -32.76
CA VAL A 60 14.94 18.25 -32.19
C VAL A 60 16.31 18.66 -31.68
N ALA A 61 16.87 19.67 -32.34
CA ALA A 61 18.05 20.39 -31.92
C ALA A 61 17.82 21.08 -30.57
N GLY A 62 18.81 21.01 -29.68
CA GLY A 62 18.97 22.00 -28.60
C GLY A 62 18.42 21.68 -27.21
N SER A 63 18.26 20.41 -26.82
CA SER A 63 18.08 20.06 -25.40
C SER A 63 19.41 19.70 -24.78
N ASN A 64 19.97 20.59 -23.96
CA ASN A 64 21.07 20.28 -23.05
C ASN A 64 20.68 19.05 -22.23
N TYR A 65 21.24 17.90 -22.58
CA TYR A 65 21.16 16.65 -21.83
C TYR A 65 21.71 16.90 -20.41
N ARG A 66 20.81 17.19 -19.47
CA ARG A 66 21.11 17.47 -18.05
C ARG A 66 21.43 16.23 -17.21
N GLY A 67 21.28 15.02 -17.76
CA GLY A 67 21.58 13.78 -17.03
C GLY A 67 23.08 13.45 -16.88
N ALA A 68 23.98 14.17 -17.57
CA ALA A 68 25.44 13.97 -17.49
C ALA A 68 26.17 15.04 -16.66
N GLN A 69 25.52 16.17 -16.40
CA GLN A 69 25.95 17.15 -15.40
C GLN A 69 25.14 16.86 -14.15
N GLY A 70 25.74 16.21 -13.15
CA GLY A 70 25.06 15.94 -11.88
C GLY A 70 24.34 17.19 -11.36
N LEU A 71 23.22 16.99 -10.68
CA LEU A 71 22.42 18.11 -10.16
C LEU A 71 23.30 19.14 -9.44
N ASP A 72 22.90 20.42 -9.56
CA ASP A 72 23.52 21.49 -8.79
C ASP A 72 23.56 21.08 -7.30
N PRO A 73 24.74 21.05 -6.65
CA PRO A 73 24.87 20.66 -5.25
C PRO A 73 24.02 21.52 -4.32
N ALA A 74 23.65 22.75 -4.72
CA ALA A 74 22.70 23.56 -3.99
C ALA A 74 21.27 22.97 -3.99
N LEU A 75 20.83 22.44 -5.14
CA LEU A 75 19.52 21.81 -5.31
C LEU A 75 19.45 20.47 -4.57
N VAL A 76 20.52 19.67 -4.63
CA VAL A 76 20.61 18.41 -3.85
C VAL A 76 20.50 18.70 -2.36
N LYS A 77 21.20 19.72 -1.85
CA LYS A 77 21.16 20.11 -0.44
C LYS A 77 19.81 20.69 -0.01
N GLU A 78 19.13 21.40 -0.90
CA GLU A 78 17.77 21.90 -0.65
C GLU A 78 16.76 20.74 -0.59
N ILE A 79 16.89 19.77 -1.49
CA ILE A 79 16.13 18.52 -1.45
C ILE A 79 16.43 17.79 -0.12
N GLU A 80 17.68 17.49 0.21
CA GLU A 80 18.05 16.84 1.48
C GLU A 80 17.44 17.53 2.71
N ARG A 81 17.41 18.87 2.71
CA ARG A 81 16.81 19.69 3.77
C ARG A 81 15.28 19.57 3.81
N MET A 82 14.60 19.60 2.66
CA MET A 82 13.15 19.35 2.58
C MET A 82 12.79 17.95 3.09
N TYR A 83 13.64 16.96 2.84
CA TYR A 83 13.45 15.59 3.31
C TYR A 83 13.92 15.36 4.76
N GLY A 84 14.49 16.39 5.43
CA GLY A 84 14.99 16.29 6.80
C GLY A 84 16.25 15.41 6.93
N PHE A 85 16.90 15.07 5.82
CA PHE A 85 18.13 14.28 5.81
C PHE A 85 19.35 15.05 6.32
N ASP A 86 19.21 16.37 6.49
CA ASP A 86 20.15 17.25 7.20
C ASP A 86 20.26 16.93 8.71
N LYS A 87 19.27 16.23 9.29
CA LYS A 87 19.21 15.88 10.70
C LYS A 87 19.66 14.45 10.99
N SER A 88 20.15 14.22 12.20
CA SER A 88 20.54 12.89 12.66
C SER A 88 19.34 11.93 12.65
N ALA A 89 19.59 10.63 12.42
CA ALA A 89 18.52 9.62 12.34
C ALA A 89 17.60 9.58 13.58
N PRO A 90 18.09 9.71 14.83
CA PRO A 90 17.22 9.79 16.00
C PRO A 90 16.34 11.05 16.04
N GLU A 91 16.85 12.18 15.56
CA GLU A 91 16.10 13.43 15.52
C GLU A 91 14.95 13.35 14.51
N ARG A 92 15.19 12.75 13.33
CA ARG A 92 14.15 12.45 12.35
C ARG A 92 13.06 11.53 12.91
N LEU A 93 13.45 10.46 13.62
CA LEU A 93 12.52 9.55 14.28
C LEU A 93 11.63 10.30 15.28
N TRP A 94 12.22 11.18 16.10
CA TRP A 94 11.48 11.96 17.09
C TRP A 94 10.49 12.93 16.44
N ILE A 95 10.91 13.62 15.39
CA ILE A 95 10.02 14.52 14.61
C ILE A 95 8.86 13.71 14.01
N MET A 96 9.14 12.55 13.41
CA MET A 96 8.11 11.67 12.84
C MET A 96 7.11 11.21 13.90
N ILE A 97 7.58 10.74 15.06
CA ILE A 97 6.71 10.32 16.18
C ILE A 97 5.83 11.49 16.63
N LYS A 98 6.40 12.69 16.78
CA LYS A 98 5.66 13.88 17.19
C LYS A 98 4.58 14.26 16.18
N ASN A 99 4.92 14.28 14.89
CA ASN A 99 4.00 14.64 13.82
C ASN A 99 2.85 13.62 13.72
N TYR A 100 3.14 12.33 13.80
CA TYR A 100 2.12 11.28 13.80
C TYR A 100 1.22 11.35 15.04
N ALA A 101 1.77 11.71 16.20
CA ALA A 101 0.98 11.94 17.40
C ALA A 101 0.03 13.14 17.27
N THR A 102 0.39 14.15 16.47
CA THR A 102 -0.49 15.28 16.11
C THR A 102 -1.39 15.02 14.90
N LEU A 103 -1.45 13.76 14.40
CA LEU A 103 -2.17 13.35 13.20
C LEU A 103 -1.71 14.07 11.91
N ASP A 104 -0.48 14.54 11.91
CA ASP A 104 0.19 15.10 10.75
C ASP A 104 1.05 14.01 10.10
N PHE A 105 0.50 13.42 9.04
CA PHE A 105 1.15 12.35 8.28
C PHE A 105 2.04 12.87 7.13
N GLY A 106 2.08 14.20 6.93
CA GLY A 106 2.80 14.83 5.83
C GLY A 106 2.14 14.65 4.46
N ASP A 107 2.94 14.95 3.42
CA ASP A 107 2.53 14.91 2.02
C ASP A 107 2.88 13.58 1.35
N SER A 108 2.03 13.13 0.42
CA SER A 108 2.23 11.90 -0.34
C SER A 108 3.29 12.09 -1.42
N PHE A 109 4.39 11.34 -1.32
CA PHE A 109 5.50 11.34 -2.28
C PHE A 109 5.11 10.96 -3.72
N PHE A 110 4.00 10.25 -3.89
CA PHE A 110 3.56 9.74 -5.20
C PHE A 110 2.40 10.53 -5.81
N ARG A 111 1.68 11.31 -5.02
CA ARG A 111 0.40 11.92 -5.42
C ARG A 111 0.30 13.43 -5.18
N ASP A 112 1.38 14.09 -4.73
CA ASP A 112 1.43 15.54 -4.48
C ASP A 112 0.23 16.06 -3.67
N ALA A 113 -0.22 15.26 -2.70
CA ALA A 113 -1.41 15.52 -1.89
C ALA A 113 -1.21 15.00 -0.46
N LYS A 114 -1.85 15.64 0.52
CA LYS A 114 -1.70 15.25 1.93
C LYS A 114 -2.16 13.82 2.14
N VAL A 115 -1.41 13.05 2.92
CA VAL A 115 -1.74 11.64 3.19
C VAL A 115 -3.12 11.50 3.83
N ILE A 116 -3.55 12.48 4.64
CA ILE A 116 -4.89 12.49 5.25
C ILE A 116 -6.00 12.57 4.20
N ASP A 117 -5.82 13.36 3.15
CA ASP A 117 -6.81 13.53 2.09
C ASP A 117 -6.95 12.21 1.30
N LEU A 118 -5.83 11.53 1.03
CA LEU A 118 -5.82 10.21 0.42
C LEU A 118 -6.54 9.17 1.29
N ILE A 119 -6.29 9.16 2.61
CA ILE A 119 -6.96 8.25 3.54
C ILE A 119 -8.46 8.49 3.50
N VAL A 120 -8.90 9.75 3.58
CA VAL A 120 -10.32 10.12 3.53
C VAL A 120 -10.95 9.76 2.20
N GLU A 121 -10.23 9.89 1.08
CA GLU A 121 -10.72 9.49 -0.25
C GLU A 121 -10.96 7.97 -0.36
N LYS A 122 -10.09 7.15 0.23
CA LYS A 122 -10.20 5.68 0.17
C LYS A 122 -11.10 5.08 1.25
N MET A 123 -11.34 5.82 2.34
CA MET A 123 -12.13 5.35 3.48
C MET A 123 -13.57 4.94 3.10
N PRO A 124 -14.35 5.72 2.31
CA PRO A 124 -15.70 5.32 1.89
C PRO A 124 -15.72 4.01 1.11
N VAL A 125 -14.74 3.79 0.22
CA VAL A 125 -14.65 2.57 -0.58
C VAL A 125 -14.44 1.37 0.34
N SER A 126 -13.47 1.45 1.26
CA SER A 126 -13.19 0.37 2.20
C SER A 126 -14.38 0.08 3.13
N ILE A 127 -15.01 1.12 3.69
CA ILE A 127 -16.18 0.97 4.58
C ILE A 127 -17.34 0.34 3.82
N SER A 128 -17.63 0.81 2.60
CA SER A 128 -18.74 0.30 1.80
C SER A 128 -18.53 -1.18 1.46
N LEU A 129 -17.35 -1.57 0.98
CA LEU A 129 -17.01 -2.96 0.69
C LEU A 129 -17.08 -3.82 1.96
N GLY A 130 -16.47 -3.38 3.06
CA GLY A 130 -16.48 -4.11 4.33
C GLY A 130 -17.90 -4.32 4.88
N LEU A 131 -18.74 -3.28 4.83
CA LEU A 131 -20.12 -3.33 5.31
C LEU A 131 -20.97 -4.27 4.44
N TRP A 132 -20.92 -4.11 3.11
CA TRP A 132 -21.66 -4.99 2.19
C TRP A 132 -21.19 -6.43 2.26
N SER A 133 -19.87 -6.67 2.29
CA SER A 133 -19.31 -8.02 2.47
C SER A 133 -19.79 -8.64 3.77
N THR A 134 -19.80 -7.88 4.86
CA THR A 134 -20.25 -8.37 6.17
C THR A 134 -21.75 -8.68 6.17
N LEU A 135 -22.58 -7.82 5.59
CA LEU A 135 -24.02 -8.03 5.48
C LEU A 135 -24.34 -9.27 4.64
N ILE A 136 -23.76 -9.38 3.43
CA ILE A 136 -23.97 -10.53 2.54
C ILE A 136 -23.47 -11.82 3.20
N MET A 137 -22.30 -11.78 3.83
CA MET A 137 -21.75 -12.91 4.56
C MET A 137 -22.71 -13.39 5.64
N TYR A 138 -23.21 -12.52 6.52
CA TYR A 138 -24.15 -12.94 7.55
C TYR A 138 -25.48 -13.42 6.99
N LEU A 139 -26.02 -12.75 5.97
CA LEU A 139 -27.27 -13.12 5.32
C LEU A 139 -27.21 -14.51 4.66
N VAL A 140 -26.05 -14.92 4.16
CA VAL A 140 -25.88 -16.24 3.53
C VAL A 140 -25.40 -17.29 4.54
N SER A 141 -24.37 -16.97 5.33
CA SER A 141 -23.73 -17.91 6.24
C SER A 141 -24.60 -18.29 7.44
N ILE A 142 -25.40 -17.37 8.01
CA ILE A 142 -26.26 -17.71 9.15
C ILE A 142 -27.35 -18.71 8.73
N PRO A 143 -28.19 -18.45 7.71
CA PRO A 143 -29.21 -19.39 7.29
C PRO A 143 -28.62 -20.71 6.81
N LEU A 144 -27.51 -20.67 6.07
CA LEU A 144 -26.81 -21.88 5.62
C LEU A 144 -26.31 -22.71 6.83
N GLY A 145 -25.75 -22.06 7.84
CA GLY A 145 -25.31 -22.70 9.09
C GLY A 145 -26.47 -23.35 9.84
N ILE A 146 -27.60 -22.65 10.01
CA ILE A 146 -28.80 -23.19 10.66
C ILE A 146 -29.38 -24.37 9.86
N ALA A 147 -29.45 -24.25 8.54
CA ALA A 147 -29.94 -25.32 7.67
C ALA A 147 -29.07 -26.58 7.75
N LYS A 148 -27.74 -26.42 7.81
CA LYS A 148 -26.82 -27.55 8.00
C LYS A 148 -26.95 -28.18 9.39
N ALA A 149 -27.09 -27.38 10.44
CA ALA A 149 -27.25 -27.88 11.80
C ALA A 149 -28.55 -28.69 11.99
N THR A 150 -29.65 -28.25 11.35
CA THR A 150 -30.95 -28.95 11.44
C THR A 150 -31.04 -30.19 10.54
N ARG A 151 -30.21 -30.29 9.50
CA ARG A 151 -30.17 -31.41 8.55
C ARG A 151 -28.82 -32.12 8.56
N HIS A 152 -28.24 -32.27 9.75
CA HIS A 152 -26.91 -32.83 9.91
C HIS A 152 -26.83 -34.25 9.34
N GLY A 153 -25.77 -34.56 8.60
CA GLY A 153 -25.56 -35.86 7.96
C GLY A 153 -26.40 -36.11 6.69
N SER A 154 -27.22 -35.13 6.27
CA SER A 154 -27.94 -35.21 4.99
C SER A 154 -27.02 -34.96 3.80
N GLN A 155 -27.48 -35.34 2.59
CA GLN A 155 -26.77 -35.04 1.34
C GLN A 155 -26.52 -33.53 1.14
N PHE A 156 -27.43 -32.69 1.63
CA PHE A 156 -27.25 -31.24 1.61
C PHE A 156 -26.06 -30.78 2.47
N ASP A 157 -25.90 -31.37 3.66
CA ASP A 157 -24.79 -31.06 4.56
C ASP A 157 -23.45 -31.48 3.94
N VAL A 158 -23.39 -32.67 3.31
CA VAL A 158 -22.18 -33.17 2.63
C VAL A 158 -21.79 -32.26 1.47
N TRP A 159 -22.70 -31.99 0.53
CA TRP A 159 -22.39 -31.18 -0.65
C TRP A 159 -21.99 -29.74 -0.31
N THR A 160 -22.72 -29.09 0.60
CA THR A 160 -22.39 -27.72 1.02
C THR A 160 -21.09 -27.67 1.81
N SER A 161 -20.79 -28.68 2.63
CA SER A 161 -19.49 -28.79 3.31
C SER A 161 -18.34 -28.96 2.33
N SER A 162 -18.48 -29.86 1.35
CA SER A 162 -17.46 -30.05 0.31
C SER A 162 -17.19 -28.77 -0.47
N ALA A 163 -18.24 -28.03 -0.86
CA ALA A 163 -18.09 -26.75 -1.55
C ALA A 163 -17.33 -25.71 -0.69
N ILE A 164 -17.65 -25.61 0.60
CA ILE A 164 -16.96 -24.69 1.52
C ILE A 164 -15.47 -25.07 1.67
N ILE A 165 -15.17 -26.35 1.81
CA ILE A 165 -13.78 -26.84 1.97
C ILE A 165 -12.97 -26.53 0.71
N VAL A 166 -13.53 -26.80 -0.49
CA VAL A 166 -12.87 -26.47 -1.76
C VAL A 166 -12.64 -24.96 -1.87
N GLY A 167 -13.63 -24.14 -1.54
CA GLY A 167 -13.47 -22.68 -1.54
C GLY A 167 -12.38 -22.19 -0.58
N TYR A 168 -12.28 -22.79 0.61
CA TYR A 168 -11.26 -22.43 1.61
C TYR A 168 -9.85 -22.90 1.22
N ALA A 169 -9.73 -23.96 0.43
CA ALA A 169 -8.45 -24.45 -0.06
C ALA A 169 -7.81 -23.52 -1.10
N ILE A 170 -8.59 -22.65 -1.75
CA ILE A 170 -8.10 -21.72 -2.76
C ILE A 170 -7.63 -20.41 -2.08
N PRO A 171 -6.37 -19.99 -2.27
CA PRO A 171 -5.91 -18.69 -1.83
C PRO A 171 -6.79 -17.55 -2.37
N ALA A 172 -7.18 -16.61 -1.51
CA ALA A 172 -8.12 -15.55 -1.86
C ALA A 172 -7.72 -14.75 -3.12
N PHE A 173 -6.41 -14.49 -3.29
CA PHE A 173 -5.92 -13.77 -4.48
C PHE A 173 -6.08 -14.59 -5.78
N LEU A 174 -5.87 -15.91 -5.73
CA LEU A 174 -6.08 -16.79 -6.88
C LEU A 174 -7.57 -16.89 -7.22
N PHE A 175 -8.42 -16.99 -6.20
CA PHE A 175 -9.86 -17.00 -6.39
C PHE A 175 -10.35 -15.69 -7.04
N ALA A 176 -9.83 -14.55 -6.59
CA ALA A 176 -10.15 -13.24 -7.17
C ALA A 176 -9.73 -13.17 -8.66
N ILE A 177 -8.52 -13.62 -9.00
CA ILE A 177 -8.05 -13.66 -10.41
C ILE A 177 -8.93 -14.59 -11.25
N LEU A 178 -9.28 -15.77 -10.72
CA LEU A 178 -10.19 -16.71 -11.40
C LEU A 178 -11.54 -16.05 -11.71
N LEU A 179 -12.14 -15.36 -10.73
CA LEU A 179 -13.39 -14.64 -10.92
C LEU A 179 -13.25 -13.55 -11.99
N ILE A 180 -12.16 -12.78 -11.97
CA ILE A 180 -11.89 -11.76 -13.00
C ILE A 180 -11.85 -12.42 -14.38
N VAL A 181 -11.11 -13.50 -14.58
CA VAL A 181 -11.01 -14.19 -15.87
C VAL A 181 -12.38 -14.71 -16.35
N VAL A 182 -13.17 -15.28 -15.44
CA VAL A 182 -14.49 -15.86 -15.78
C VAL A 182 -15.54 -14.78 -16.08
N PHE A 183 -15.55 -13.68 -15.32
CA PHE A 183 -16.61 -12.67 -15.39
C PHE A 183 -16.25 -11.43 -16.21
N ALA A 184 -14.97 -11.07 -16.33
CA ALA A 184 -14.51 -9.91 -17.10
C ALA A 184 -14.11 -10.24 -18.55
N GLY A 185 -14.04 -11.52 -18.92
CA GLY A 185 -13.63 -11.98 -20.25
C GLY A 185 -12.10 -11.97 -20.39
N GLY A 186 -11.51 -13.05 -20.88
CA GLY A 186 -10.07 -13.36 -20.84
C GLY A 186 -9.14 -12.47 -21.68
N SER A 187 -9.40 -11.17 -21.82
CA SER A 187 -8.50 -10.20 -22.44
C SER A 187 -7.79 -9.36 -21.37
N TYR A 188 -6.65 -9.85 -20.91
CA TYR A 188 -5.57 -9.08 -20.30
C TYR A 188 -4.28 -9.40 -21.02
#